data_AF-A0A1F8KGJ7-F1
#
_entry.id   AF-A0A1F8KGJ7-F1
#
_cell.length_a   1.000
_cell.length_b   1.000
_cell.length_c   1.000
_cell.angle_alpha   90.00
_cell.angle_beta   90.00
_cell.angle_gamma   90.00
#
_symmetry.space_group_name_H-M   'P 1'
#
loop_
_entity.id
_entity.type
_entity.pdbx_description
1 polymer ?
#
loop_
_entity_poly.entity_id
_entity_poly.type
_entity_poly.pdbx_seq_one_letter_code
_entity_poly.pdbx_strand_id
1 'polypeptide(L)'
;MWVFGKDIPKDYWVISPRAPFSAGIKGYSWREPTPGRTWGLPKINEFQSSLNPLMEMLNDWSILNSVTLKTIDLIGFSQGAALACALLLFARKHIEKVACLAGFMPEGGNEIAIPGMLSGKKVFAAHGTSDEMVPLSKGQEMVEILRYAGAEVETCTENVGHKVGSQCFKSLENFFKG
;
A
#
# COMPACT_ATOMS: atom_id res chain seq x y z
N MET A 1 -8.96 -7.76 6.36
CA MET A 1 -8.26 -6.46 6.60
C MET A 1 -8.57 -5.85 7.98
N TRP A 2 -9.70 -6.16 8.64
CA TRP A 2 -10.02 -5.66 9.99
C TRP A 2 -9.00 -6.02 11.09
N VAL A 3 -8.13 -7.01 10.85
CA VAL A 3 -7.08 -7.41 11.79
C VAL A 3 -6.11 -6.26 12.07
N PHE A 4 -5.82 -5.40 11.08
CA PHE A 4 -4.90 -4.26 11.24
C PHE A 4 -5.56 -3.01 11.84
N GLY A 5 -6.88 -3.02 12.04
CA GLY A 5 -7.64 -1.85 12.50
C GLY A 5 -7.81 -1.74 14.01
N LYS A 6 -7.49 -2.78 14.78
CA LYS A 6 -7.85 -2.88 16.21
C LYS A 6 -7.11 -1.88 17.11
N ASP A 7 -5.88 -1.54 16.76
CA ASP A 7 -4.98 -0.72 17.57
C ASP A 7 -4.55 0.58 16.86
N ILE A 8 -5.32 0.96 15.82
CA ILE A 8 -5.19 2.28 15.19
C ILE A 8 -5.64 3.36 16.20
N PRO A 9 -4.93 4.50 16.28
CA PRO A 9 -5.33 5.60 17.16
C PRO A 9 -6.79 6.05 16.95
N LYS A 10 -7.46 6.47 18.04
CA LYS A 10 -8.90 6.77 18.05
C LYS A 10 -9.29 8.03 17.26
N ASP A 11 -8.30 8.84 16.89
CA ASP A 11 -8.43 10.03 16.06
C ASP A 11 -8.41 9.74 14.56
N TYR A 12 -8.28 8.46 14.15
CA TYR A 12 -8.45 8.05 12.76
C TYR A 12 -9.89 7.69 12.42
N TRP A 13 -10.30 8.10 11.22
CA TRP A 13 -11.38 7.43 10.51
C TRP A 13 -10.79 6.24 9.74
N VAL A 14 -11.33 5.05 9.96
CA VAL A 14 -10.87 3.83 9.29
C VAL A 14 -11.82 3.46 8.16
N ILE A 15 -11.32 3.51 6.92
CA ILE A 15 -12.07 3.15 5.71
C ILE A 15 -11.40 1.92 5.08
N SER A 16 -12.16 0.85 4.87
CA SER A 16 -11.65 -0.40 4.26
C SER A 16 -12.39 -0.67 2.95
N PRO A 17 -11.99 0.00 1.85
CA PRO A 17 -12.64 -0.18 0.56
C PRO A 17 -12.36 -1.57 0.00
N ARG A 18 -13.32 -2.05 -0.78
CA ARG A 18 -13.20 -3.27 -1.57
C ARG A 18 -12.72 -2.88 -2.97
N ALA A 19 -11.82 -3.69 -3.53
CA ALA A 19 -11.30 -3.46 -4.87
C ALA A 19 -12.40 -3.61 -5.94
N PRO A 20 -12.35 -2.85 -7.06
CA PRO A 20 -13.47 -2.75 -7.99
C PRO A 20 -13.60 -3.97 -8.93
N PHE A 21 -12.54 -4.75 -9.14
CA PHE A 21 -12.57 -5.87 -10.08
C PHE A 21 -12.82 -7.21 -9.38
N SER A 22 -13.59 -8.10 -10.02
CA SER A 22 -13.71 -9.49 -9.56
C SER A 22 -12.40 -10.23 -9.79
N ALA A 23 -11.91 -10.97 -8.79
CA ALA A 23 -10.72 -11.81 -8.93
C ALA A 23 -11.02 -13.20 -9.56
N GLY A 24 -12.18 -13.37 -10.20
CA GLY A 24 -12.65 -14.63 -10.77
C GLY A 24 -13.58 -15.35 -9.79
N ILE A 25 -13.16 -16.52 -9.30
CA ILE A 25 -14.03 -17.42 -8.51
C ILE A 25 -14.34 -16.83 -7.12
N LYS A 26 -13.37 -16.16 -6.47
CA LYS A 26 -13.55 -15.50 -5.16
C LYS A 26 -12.66 -14.28 -5.04
N GLY A 27 -13.15 -13.28 -4.30
CA GLY A 27 -12.37 -12.10 -3.93
C GLY A 27 -12.39 -10.97 -4.97
N TYR A 28 -11.57 -9.96 -4.72
CA TYR A 28 -11.52 -8.73 -5.50
C TYR A 28 -10.07 -8.35 -5.80
N SER A 29 -9.85 -7.63 -6.90
CA SER A 29 -8.54 -7.16 -7.34
C SER A 29 -8.55 -5.66 -7.64
N TRP A 30 -7.42 -5.01 -7.35
CA TRP A 30 -7.14 -3.59 -7.61
C TRP A 30 -6.64 -3.33 -9.04
N ARG A 31 -6.58 -4.37 -9.87
CA ARG A 31 -6.35 -4.27 -11.31
C ARG A 31 -7.32 -5.21 -12.00
N GLU A 32 -7.57 -4.96 -13.27
CA GLU A 32 -8.35 -5.88 -14.08
C GLU A 32 -7.57 -7.20 -14.26
N PRO A 33 -8.18 -8.36 -13.97
CA PRO A 33 -7.54 -9.65 -14.24
C PRO A 33 -7.40 -9.84 -15.75
N THR A 34 -6.17 -10.06 -16.23
CA THR A 34 -5.93 -10.38 -17.65
C THR A 34 -5.99 -11.90 -17.84
N PRO A 35 -6.87 -12.43 -18.71
CA PRO A 35 -6.90 -13.85 -19.03
C PRO A 35 -5.53 -14.34 -19.52
N GLY A 36 -5.03 -15.44 -18.94
CA GLY A 36 -3.76 -16.05 -19.33
C GLY A 36 -2.48 -15.39 -18.79
N ARG A 37 -2.57 -14.25 -18.10
CA ARG A 37 -1.46 -13.76 -17.26
C ARG A 37 -1.56 -14.33 -15.85
N THR A 38 -0.42 -14.68 -15.26
CA THR A 38 -0.36 -14.99 -13.83
C THR A 38 -0.66 -13.74 -12.99
N TRP A 39 -0.82 -13.93 -11.68
CA TRP A 39 -0.87 -12.84 -10.69
C TRP A 39 0.43 -12.02 -10.56
N GLY A 40 1.35 -12.12 -11.54
CA GLY A 40 2.65 -11.46 -11.55
C GLY A 40 2.59 -9.95 -11.38
N LEU A 41 3.76 -9.31 -11.40
CA LEU A 41 3.92 -7.89 -11.10
C LEU A 41 3.12 -7.02 -12.08
N PRO A 42 2.03 -6.37 -11.64
CA PRO A 42 1.31 -5.44 -12.50
C PRO A 42 2.12 -4.21 -12.82
N LYS A 43 1.86 -3.66 -14.01
CA LYS A 43 2.33 -2.34 -14.38
C LYS A 43 1.62 -1.29 -13.56
N ILE A 44 2.34 -0.21 -13.27
CA ILE A 44 1.83 0.87 -12.44
C ILE A 44 0.60 1.55 -13.04
N ASN A 45 0.49 1.60 -14.36
CA ASN A 45 -0.66 2.15 -15.07
C ASN A 45 -1.91 1.26 -14.97
N GLU A 46 -1.78 -0.05 -14.74
CA GLU A 46 -2.92 -0.98 -14.58
C GLU A 46 -3.73 -0.67 -13.31
N PHE A 47 -3.17 0.10 -12.37
CA PHE A 47 -3.89 0.56 -11.18
C PHE A 47 -4.73 1.81 -11.43
N GLN A 48 -4.54 2.55 -12.53
CA GLN A 48 -5.24 3.83 -12.77
C GLN A 48 -6.77 3.69 -12.71
N SER A 49 -7.29 2.57 -13.21
CA SER A 49 -8.72 2.25 -13.18
C SER A 49 -9.27 2.00 -11.76
N SER A 50 -8.41 1.76 -10.77
CA SER A 50 -8.76 1.69 -9.35
C SER A 50 -8.46 2.99 -8.60
N LEU A 51 -7.44 3.75 -9.01
CA LEU A 51 -7.00 4.95 -8.30
C LEU A 51 -8.09 6.05 -8.31
N ASN A 52 -8.64 6.37 -9.48
CA ASN A 52 -9.63 7.43 -9.59
C ASN A 52 -10.92 7.10 -8.82
N PRO A 53 -11.55 5.91 -8.99
CA PRO A 53 -12.74 5.57 -8.21
C PRO A 53 -12.49 5.52 -6.70
N LEU A 54 -11.30 5.13 -6.26
CA LEU A 54 -10.95 5.13 -4.84
C LEU A 54 -10.87 6.56 -4.29
N MET A 55 -10.25 7.49 -5.02
CA MET A 55 -10.17 8.89 -4.62
C MET A 55 -11.55 9.57 -4.64
N GLU A 56 -12.38 9.27 -5.64
CA GLU A 56 -13.78 9.73 -5.70
C GLU A 56 -14.59 9.20 -4.51
N MET A 57 -14.49 7.91 -4.20
CA MET A 57 -15.15 7.31 -3.04
C MET A 57 -14.73 7.99 -1.72
N LEU A 58 -13.45 8.31 -1.56
CA LEU A 58 -12.96 9.02 -0.37
C LEU A 58 -13.53 10.44 -0.29
N ASN A 59 -13.58 11.15 -1.42
CA ASN A 59 -14.17 12.48 -1.51
C ASN A 59 -15.68 12.47 -1.19
N ASP A 60 -16.42 11.53 -1.76
CA ASP A 60 -17.86 11.38 -1.51
C ASP A 60 -18.13 11.04 -0.04
N TRP A 61 -17.34 10.13 0.54
CA TRP A 61 -17.42 9.81 1.96
C TRP A 61 -17.15 11.05 2.83
N SER A 62 -16.15 11.85 2.47
CA SER A 62 -15.79 13.08 3.17
C SER A 62 -16.93 14.11 3.18
N ILE A 63 -17.57 14.32 2.02
CA ILE A 63 -18.72 15.22 1.87
C ILE A 63 -19.89 14.71 2.70
N LEU A 64 -20.25 13.43 2.57
CA LEU A 64 -21.39 12.82 3.27
C LEU A 64 -21.26 12.88 4.79
N ASN A 65 -20.03 12.81 5.32
CA ASN A 65 -19.76 12.83 6.74
C ASN A 65 -19.34 14.21 7.27
N SER A 66 -19.30 15.24 6.40
CA SER A 66 -18.82 16.59 6.76
C SER A 66 -17.42 16.59 7.40
N VAL A 67 -16.54 15.70 6.92
CA VAL A 67 -15.16 15.54 7.42
C VAL A 67 -14.20 16.16 6.43
N THR A 68 -13.37 17.13 6.83
CA THR A 68 -12.30 17.64 5.96
C THR A 68 -11.16 16.63 5.83
N LEU A 69 -10.91 16.12 4.61
CA LEU A 69 -9.74 15.28 4.32
C LEU A 69 -8.46 16.13 4.30
N LYS A 70 -7.81 16.26 5.46
CA LYS A 70 -6.51 16.95 5.56
C LYS A 70 -5.38 16.05 5.07
N THR A 71 -5.36 14.82 5.57
CA THR A 71 -4.32 13.81 5.30
C THR A 71 -4.97 12.44 5.17
N ILE A 72 -4.33 11.57 4.39
CA ILE A 72 -4.72 10.19 4.15
C ILE A 72 -3.50 9.33 4.46
N ASP A 73 -3.65 8.41 5.39
CA ASP A 73 -2.64 7.39 5.64
C ASP A 73 -3.11 6.06 5.07
N LEU A 74 -2.18 5.33 4.46
CA LEU A 74 -2.49 4.12 3.71
C LEU A 74 -1.90 2.89 4.39
N ILE A 75 -2.64 1.78 4.34
CA ILE A 75 -2.14 0.46 4.69
C ILE A 75 -2.59 -0.53 3.62
N GLY A 76 -1.64 -1.25 3.04
CA GLY A 76 -1.87 -2.19 1.97
C GLY A 76 -1.18 -3.52 2.22
N PHE A 77 -1.83 -4.62 1.83
CA PHE A 77 -1.26 -5.96 1.85
C PHE A 77 -1.14 -6.51 0.43
N SER A 78 0.03 -7.07 0.08
CA SER A 78 0.29 -7.68 -1.23
C SER A 78 -0.05 -6.71 -2.37
N GLN A 79 -1.00 -7.04 -3.23
CA GLN A 79 -1.48 -6.12 -4.28
C GLN A 79 -1.99 -4.77 -3.73
N GLY A 80 -2.55 -4.74 -2.53
CA GLY A 80 -2.94 -3.49 -1.87
C GLY A 80 -1.73 -2.62 -1.48
N ALA A 81 -0.58 -3.22 -1.16
CA ALA A 81 0.66 -2.49 -0.93
C ALA A 81 1.19 -1.89 -2.24
N ALA A 82 1.11 -2.66 -3.33
CA ALA A 82 1.47 -2.18 -4.67
C ALA A 82 0.58 -1.00 -5.11
N LEU A 83 -0.72 -1.07 -4.85
CA LEU A 83 -1.65 0.07 -5.05
C LEU A 83 -1.25 1.27 -4.18
N ALA A 84 -0.89 1.05 -2.91
CA ALA A 84 -0.48 2.13 -2.01
C ALA A 84 0.81 2.81 -2.50
N CYS A 85 1.76 2.07 -3.05
CA CYS A 85 2.93 2.64 -3.74
C CYS A 85 2.52 3.45 -4.97
N ALA A 86 1.59 2.96 -5.79
CA ALA A 86 1.10 3.71 -6.95
C ALA A 86 0.40 5.02 -6.53
N LEU A 87 -0.44 4.98 -5.49
CA LEU A 87 -1.04 6.18 -4.88
C LEU A 87 0.02 7.16 -4.39
N LEU A 88 1.06 6.65 -3.72
CA LEU A 88 2.13 7.50 -3.21
C LEU A 88 2.91 8.16 -4.36
N LEU A 89 3.17 7.47 -5.47
CA LEU A 89 3.87 8.05 -6.62
C LEU A 89 3.00 9.04 -7.43
N PHE A 90 1.71 8.75 -7.62
CA PHE A 90 0.81 9.59 -8.43
C PHE A 90 0.08 10.69 -7.65
N ALA A 91 -0.26 10.46 -6.38
CA ALA A 91 -1.18 11.28 -5.57
C ALA A 91 -0.62 11.68 -4.19
N ARG A 92 0.71 11.77 -4.05
CA ARG A 92 1.45 12.13 -2.81
C ARG A 92 0.98 13.34 -2.02
N LYS A 93 0.27 14.30 -2.63
CA LYS A 93 -0.03 15.60 -2.00
C LYS A 93 -0.76 15.46 -0.66
N HIS A 94 -1.66 14.48 -0.54
CA HIS A 94 -2.49 14.27 0.64
C HIS A 94 -2.08 13.05 1.45
N ILE A 95 -1.02 12.35 1.06
CA ILE A 95 -0.58 11.11 1.72
C ILE A 95 0.59 11.46 2.63
N GLU A 96 0.56 11.07 3.91
CA GLU A 96 1.68 11.32 4.86
C GLU A 96 2.40 10.03 5.21
N LYS A 97 1.64 9.00 5.59
CA LYS A 97 2.17 7.68 5.97
C LYS A 97 1.65 6.57 5.07
N VAL A 98 2.52 5.63 4.72
CA VAL A 98 2.15 4.42 3.97
C VAL A 98 2.75 3.17 4.61
N ALA A 99 1.91 2.19 4.94
CA ALA A 99 2.35 0.87 5.34
C ALA A 99 2.16 -0.16 4.21
N CYS A 100 3.28 -0.73 3.76
CA CYS A 100 3.35 -1.77 2.73
C CYS A 100 3.65 -3.13 3.38
N LEU A 101 2.69 -4.05 3.31
CA LEU A 101 2.77 -5.36 3.97
C LEU A 101 2.85 -6.47 2.93
N ALA A 102 3.89 -7.30 2.97
CA ALA A 102 4.17 -8.36 1.99
C ALA A 102 4.05 -7.83 0.53
N GLY A 103 4.54 -6.61 0.31
CA GLY A 103 4.30 -5.81 -0.89
C GLY A 103 5.45 -5.81 -1.88
N PHE A 104 5.23 -5.13 -3.00
CA PHE A 104 6.20 -4.94 -4.06
C PHE A 104 5.91 -3.63 -4.80
N MET A 105 6.91 -3.08 -5.49
CA MET A 105 6.72 -1.94 -6.39
C MET A 105 6.10 -2.41 -7.71
N PRO A 106 5.00 -1.81 -8.19
CA PRO A 106 4.49 -2.06 -9.54
C PRO A 106 5.56 -1.84 -10.62
N GLU A 107 5.50 -2.62 -11.71
CA GLU A 107 6.39 -2.45 -12.86
C GLU A 107 6.24 -1.03 -13.44
N GLY A 108 7.37 -0.36 -13.71
CA GLY A 108 7.43 1.04 -14.13
C GLY A 108 7.42 2.05 -12.97
N GLY A 109 7.23 1.62 -11.71
CA GLY A 109 7.29 2.52 -10.56
C GLY A 109 8.64 3.22 -10.39
N ASN A 110 9.74 2.54 -10.74
CA ASN A 110 11.08 3.11 -10.76
C ASN A 110 11.27 4.22 -11.81
N GLU A 111 10.49 4.20 -12.90
CA GLU A 111 10.54 5.23 -13.94
C GLU A 111 9.81 6.51 -13.52
N ILE A 112 8.87 6.40 -12.59
CA ILE A 112 8.12 7.52 -12.01
C ILE A 112 8.83 8.11 -10.80
N ALA A 113 9.54 7.26 -10.05
CA ALA A 113 10.31 7.66 -8.88
C ALA A 113 11.45 8.62 -9.28
N ILE A 114 11.38 9.87 -8.81
CA ILE A 114 12.45 10.86 -8.97
C ILE A 114 12.96 11.32 -7.58
N PRO A 115 14.25 11.68 -7.45
CA PRO A 115 14.82 12.08 -6.17
C PRO A 115 14.05 13.21 -5.49
N GLY A 116 13.76 13.03 -4.20
CA GLY A 116 13.12 14.03 -3.35
C GLY A 116 11.60 14.22 -3.55
N MET A 117 10.96 13.54 -4.51
CA MET A 117 9.52 13.69 -4.73
C MET A 117 8.66 13.26 -3.54
N LEU A 118 9.17 12.31 -2.73
CA LEU A 118 8.54 11.78 -1.53
C LEU A 118 9.17 12.35 -0.25
N SER A 119 9.86 13.48 -0.32
CA SER A 119 10.40 14.15 0.86
C SER A 119 9.31 14.43 1.91
N GLY A 120 9.60 14.10 3.17
CA GLY A 120 8.67 14.20 4.29
C GLY A 120 7.62 13.08 4.37
N LYS A 121 7.63 12.11 3.45
CA LYS A 121 6.71 10.96 3.49
C LYS A 121 7.33 9.82 4.27
N LYS A 122 6.54 9.23 5.17
CA LYS A 122 6.97 8.08 5.99
C LYS A 122 6.41 6.79 5.41
N VAL A 123 7.25 5.77 5.31
CA VAL A 123 6.84 4.45 4.83
C VAL A 123 7.27 3.39 5.82
N PHE A 124 6.37 2.46 6.13
CA PHE A 124 6.68 1.24 6.84
C PHE A 124 6.55 0.05 5.90
N ALA A 125 7.60 -0.76 5.75
CA ALA A 125 7.60 -1.95 4.90
C ALA A 125 7.83 -3.20 5.75
N ALA A 126 6.84 -4.09 5.82
CA ALA A 126 6.96 -5.39 6.50
C ALA A 126 6.93 -6.55 5.50
N HIS A 127 7.88 -7.48 5.62
CA HIS A 127 7.99 -8.59 4.67
C HIS A 127 8.41 -9.92 5.32
N GLY A 128 7.81 -11.03 4.88
CA GLY A 128 8.20 -12.37 5.31
C GLY A 128 9.45 -12.86 4.60
N THR A 129 10.45 -13.38 5.33
CA THR A 129 11.68 -13.90 4.70
C THR A 129 11.48 -15.24 4.01
N SER A 130 10.37 -15.94 4.25
CA SER A 130 9.99 -17.19 3.58
C SER A 130 8.79 -17.00 2.63
N ASP A 131 8.55 -15.78 2.17
CA ASP A 131 7.45 -15.48 1.26
C ASP A 131 7.74 -16.02 -0.15
N GLU A 132 7.06 -17.10 -0.52
CA GLU A 132 7.15 -17.73 -1.84
C GLU A 132 6.28 -17.04 -2.90
N MET A 133 5.33 -16.18 -2.49
CA MET A 133 4.42 -15.48 -3.39
C MET A 133 5.01 -14.14 -3.86
N VAL A 134 5.54 -13.38 -2.91
CA VAL A 134 6.27 -12.14 -3.16
C VAL A 134 7.65 -12.30 -2.51
N PRO A 135 8.68 -12.70 -3.27
CA PRO A 135 10.01 -12.90 -2.71
C PRO A 135 10.52 -11.67 -1.97
N LEU A 136 11.28 -11.87 -0.89
CA LEU A 136 11.85 -10.78 -0.07
C LEU A 136 12.60 -9.74 -0.92
N SER A 137 13.29 -10.18 -1.98
CA SER A 137 14.01 -9.29 -2.91
C SER A 137 13.10 -8.24 -3.55
N LYS A 138 11.82 -8.55 -3.79
CA LYS A 138 10.83 -7.59 -4.31
C LYS A 138 10.39 -6.56 -3.29
N GLY A 139 10.26 -6.96 -2.02
CA GLY A 139 10.07 -6.02 -0.92
C GLY A 139 11.28 -5.09 -0.76
N GLN A 140 12.51 -5.62 -0.88
CA GLN A 140 13.74 -4.84 -0.81
C GLN A 140 13.87 -3.86 -1.99
N GLU A 141 13.61 -4.30 -3.22
CA GLU A 141 13.58 -3.44 -4.41
C GLU A 141 12.60 -2.26 -4.25
N MET A 142 11.39 -2.54 -3.74
CA MET A 142 10.40 -1.51 -3.43
C MET A 142 10.93 -0.48 -2.43
N VAL A 143 11.58 -0.93 -1.35
CA VAL A 143 12.16 -0.06 -0.33
C VAL A 143 13.24 0.85 -0.92
N GLU A 144 14.14 0.29 -1.74
CA GLU A 144 15.21 1.08 -2.37
C GLU A 144 14.65 2.14 -3.32
N ILE A 145 13.62 1.83 -4.11
CA ILE A 145 12.95 2.79 -4.98
C ILE A 145 12.30 3.93 -4.17
N LEU A 146 11.62 3.60 -3.07
CA LEU A 146 10.96 4.59 -2.21
C LEU A 146 11.98 5.49 -1.48
N ARG A 147 13.09 4.92 -1.02
CA ARG A 147 14.21 5.68 -0.45
C ARG A 147 14.87 6.59 -1.48
N TYR A 148 15.11 6.08 -2.69
CA TYR A 148 15.63 6.89 -3.80
C TYR A 148 14.74 8.09 -4.10
N ALA A 149 13.42 7.88 -4.06
CA ALA A 149 12.43 8.95 -4.23
C ALA A 149 12.36 9.94 -3.04
N GLY A 150 13.08 9.69 -1.95
CA GLY A 150 13.20 10.58 -0.79
C GLY A 150 12.28 10.28 0.39
N ALA A 151 11.59 9.12 0.41
CA ALA A 151 10.77 8.73 1.55
C ALA A 151 11.64 8.23 2.73
N GLU A 152 11.17 8.47 3.95
CA GLU A 152 11.72 7.87 5.17
C GLU A 152 11.14 6.46 5.33
N VAL A 153 11.94 5.42 5.07
CA VAL A 153 11.45 4.03 5.03
C VAL A 153 11.97 3.20 6.20
N GLU A 154 11.07 2.85 7.12
CA GLU A 154 11.25 1.85 8.17
C GLU A 154 10.94 0.45 7.62
N THR A 155 11.78 -0.54 7.93
CA THR A 155 11.61 -1.91 7.44
C THR A 155 11.54 -2.91 8.59
N CYS A 156 10.69 -3.92 8.46
CA CYS A 156 10.63 -5.06 9.36
C CYS A 156 10.55 -6.37 8.58
N THR A 157 11.34 -7.36 8.98
CA THR A 157 11.27 -8.71 8.41
C THR A 157 11.16 -9.76 9.50
N GLU A 158 10.45 -10.84 9.21
CA GLU A 158 10.26 -11.97 10.13
C GLU A 158 10.25 -13.28 9.34
N ASN A 159 10.64 -14.39 9.99
CA ASN A 159 10.68 -15.71 9.35
C ASN A 159 9.27 -16.31 9.19
N VAL A 160 8.52 -15.74 8.25
CA VAL A 160 7.15 -16.10 7.89
C VAL A 160 6.99 -16.12 6.36
N GLY A 161 5.95 -16.83 5.88
CA GLY A 161 5.55 -16.81 4.47
C GLY A 161 4.83 -15.52 4.07
N HIS A 162 3.88 -15.61 3.13
CA HIS A 162 3.09 -14.46 2.64
C HIS A 162 2.08 -13.93 3.67
N LYS A 163 2.60 -13.32 4.74
CA LYS A 163 1.85 -12.74 5.87
C LYS A 163 2.72 -11.73 6.62
N VAL A 164 2.11 -11.03 7.58
CA VAL A 164 2.84 -10.18 8.54
C VAL A 164 3.06 -10.98 9.82
N GLY A 165 4.31 -11.08 10.25
CA GLY A 165 4.65 -11.73 11.51
C GLY A 165 4.30 -10.86 12.73
N SER A 166 4.29 -11.46 13.91
CA SER A 166 3.75 -10.82 15.12
C SER A 166 4.58 -9.62 15.57
N GLN A 167 5.90 -9.67 15.38
CA GLN A 167 6.79 -8.57 15.73
C GLN A 167 6.61 -7.41 14.77
N CYS A 168 6.55 -7.69 13.47
CA CYS A 168 6.31 -6.66 12.47
C CYS A 168 4.91 -6.04 12.57
N PHE A 169 3.92 -6.81 13.01
CA PHE A 169 2.60 -6.27 13.29
C PHE A 169 2.63 -5.28 14.47
N LYS A 170 3.39 -5.55 15.53
CA LYS A 170 3.57 -4.60 16.63
C LYS A 170 4.31 -3.32 16.19
N SER A 171 5.32 -3.45 15.33
CA SER A 171 6.01 -2.29 14.76
C SER A 171 5.08 -1.44 13.88
N LEU A 172 4.21 -2.08 13.10
CA LEU A 172 3.16 -1.42 12.32
C LEU A 172 2.22 -0.58 13.20
N GLU A 173 1.79 -1.10 14.35
CA GLU A 173 0.95 -0.34 15.28
C GLU A 173 1.66 0.91 15.82
N ASN A 174 2.95 0.79 16.12
CA ASN A 174 3.74 1.93 16.60
C ASN A 174 3.93 2.99 15.51
N PHE A 175 4.10 2.58 14.25
CA PHE A 175 4.25 3.47 13.11
C PHE A 175 3.06 4.44 12.93
N PHE A 176 1.84 3.98 13.20
CA PHE A 176 0.66 4.85 13.13
C PHE A 176 0.44 5.71 14.39
N LYS A 177 1.08 5.38 15.53
CA LYS A 177 0.95 6.13 16.79
C LYS A 177 1.87 7.36 16.90
N GLY A 178 3.00 7.39 16.19
CA GLY A 178 4.00 8.48 16.24
C GLY A 178 4.04 9.32 14.98
#